data_AF-A0A958AIZ4-F1
#
_entry.id   AF-A0A958AIZ4-F1
#
_cell.length_a   1.000
_cell.length_b   1.000
_cell.length_c   1.000
_cell.angle_alpha   90.00
_cell.angle_beta   90.00
_cell.angle_gamma   90.00
#
_symmetry.space_group_name_H-M   'P 1'
#
loop_
_entity.id
_entity.type
_entity.pdbx_description
1 polymer ?
#
loop_
_entity_poly.entity_id
_entity_poly.type
_entity_poly.pdbx_seq_one_letter_code
_entity_poly.pdbx_strand_id
1 'polypeptide(L)' 'VCPGEIDTPMLRLAGRTDRLSDEAAAQMADTVIPMGRLGQPEEVARVVVFLASAEASYITGALVPVDAGYTTM' A
#
# COMPACT_ATOMS: atom_id res chain seq x y z
N VAL A 1 0.85 10.39 3.42
CA VAL A 1 0.88 8.91 3.38
C VAL A 1 1.02 8.50 1.94
N CYS A 2 2.01 7.66 1.64
CA CYS A 2 2.36 7.24 0.28
C CYS A 2 2.20 5.72 0.19
N PRO A 3 1.00 5.22 -0.21
CA PRO A 3 0.76 3.79 -0.32
C PRO A 3 1.56 3.16 -1.46
N GLY A 4 2.03 1.93 -1.26
CA GLY A 4 2.52 1.07 -2.33
C GLY A 4 1.41 0.24 -2.97
N GLU A 5 1.69 -1.03 -3.26
CA GLU A 5 0.71 -1.97 -3.82
C GLU A 5 -0.29 -2.45 -2.76
N ILE A 6 -1.47 -1.82 -2.75
CA ILE A 6 -2.55 -2.09 -1.79
C ILE A 6 -3.74 -2.76 -2.49
N ASP A 7 -4.28 -3.81 -1.88
CA ASP A 7 -5.43 -4.57 -2.36
C ASP A 7 -6.71 -3.73 -2.32
N THR A 8 -6.88 -2.93 -3.37
CA THR A 8 -8.01 -2.02 -3.58
C THR A 8 -8.69 -2.35 -4.90
N PRO A 9 -9.97 -1.98 -5.08
CA PRO A 9 -10.62 -2.10 -6.39
C PRO A 9 -9.84 -1.41 -7.51
N MET A 10 -9.18 -0.28 -7.22
CA MET A 10 -8.33 0.42 -8.19
C MET A 10 -7.19 -0.48 -8.68
N LEU A 11 -6.42 -1.09 -7.76
CA LEU A 11 -5.33 -2.00 -8.15
C LEU A 11 -5.88 -3.22 -8.88
N ARG A 12 -6.98 -3.81 -8.40
CA ARG A 12 -7.60 -4.99 -9.02
C ARG A 12 -8.15 -4.73 -10.43
N LEU A 13 -8.32 -3.46 -10.81
CA LEU A 13 -8.82 -3.01 -12.11
C LEU A 13 -7.76 -2.24 -12.92
N ALA A 14 -6.53 -2.11 -12.41
CA ALA A 14 -5.50 -1.27 -13.01
C ALA A 14 -5.01 -1.85 -14.34
N GLY A 15 -5.56 -1.33 -15.46
CA GLY A 15 -5.02 -1.50 -16.81
C GLY A 15 -5.51 -2.70 -17.61
N ARG A 16 -6.60 -3.34 -17.21
CA ARG A 16 -7.08 -4.59 -17.82
C ARG A 16 -8.60 -4.61 -18.00
N THR A 17 -9.08 -5.22 -19.09
CA THR A 17 -10.50 -5.53 -19.31
C THR A 17 -11.00 -6.58 -18.31
N ASP A 18 -10.08 -7.38 -17.77
CA ASP A 18 -10.27 -8.42 -16.78
C ASP A 18 -9.73 -8.00 -15.39
N ARG A 19 -10.42 -8.42 -14.33
CA ARG A 19 -9.97 -8.24 -12.94
C ARG A 19 -8.63 -8.96 -12.75
N LEU A 20 -7.68 -8.33 -12.06
CA LEU A 20 -6.44 -9.00 -11.63
C LEU A 20 -6.79 -10.28 -10.87
N SER A 21 -6.39 -11.43 -11.42
CA SER A 21 -6.55 -12.72 -10.77
C SER A 21 -5.69 -12.76 -9.50
N ASP A 22 -6.08 -13.60 -8.54
CA ASP A 22 -5.33 -13.75 -7.29
C ASP A 22 -3.91 -14.28 -7.55
N GLU A 23 -3.74 -15.12 -8.57
CA GLU A 23 -2.43 -15.63 -8.98
C GLU A 23 -1.53 -14.52 -9.55
N ALA A 24 -2.07 -13.64 -10.39
CA ALA A 24 -1.33 -12.51 -10.92
C ALA A 24 -0.98 -11.49 -9.82
N ALA A 25 -1.88 -11.28 -8.86
CA ALA A 25 -1.63 -10.43 -7.70
C ALA A 25 -0.51 -11.01 -6.80
N ALA A 26 -0.48 -12.33 -6.59
CA ALA A 26 0.57 -13.01 -5.85
C ALA A 26 1.93 -12.92 -6.57
N GLN A 27 1.96 -13.15 -7.89
CA GLN A 27 3.19 -13.03 -8.67
C GLN A 27 3.75 -11.60 -8.65
N MET A 28 2.87 -10.60 -8.77
CA MET A 28 3.26 -9.20 -8.64
C MET A 28 3.89 -8.93 -7.27
N ALA A 29 3.23 -9.40 -6.21
CA ALA A 29 3.70 -9.23 -4.85
C ALA A 29 5.08 -9.85 -4.61
N ASP A 30 5.31 -11.07 -5.09
CA ASP A 30 6.61 -11.76 -4.99
C ASP A 30 7.73 -11.05 -5.78
N THR A 31 7.38 -10.35 -6.85
CA THR A 31 8.37 -9.74 -7.75
C THR A 31 8.80 -8.36 -7.27
N VAL A 32 7.86 -7.55 -6.77
CA VAL A 32 8.12 -6.12 -6.53
C VAL A 32 7.95 -5.69 -5.08
N ILE A 33 7.40 -6.52 -4.20
CA ILE A 33 7.15 -6.16 -2.80
C ILE A 33 8.10 -6.95 -1.90
N PRO A 34 9.03 -6.32 -1.16
CA PRO A 34 9.96 -7.04 -0.27
C PRO A 34 9.28 -7.97 0.75
N MET A 35 8.08 -7.62 1.20
CA MET A 35 7.29 -8.44 2.13
C MET A 35 6.48 -9.55 1.44
N GLY A 36 6.54 -9.69 0.11
CA GLY A 36 5.92 -10.77 -0.66
C GLY A 36 4.39 -10.78 -0.65
N ARG A 37 3.74 -9.65 -0.32
CA ARG A 37 2.27 -9.57 -0.29
C ARG A 37 1.77 -8.16 -0.57
N LEU A 38 0.55 -8.07 -1.10
CA LEU A 38 -0.19 -6.81 -1.14
C LEU A 38 -0.46 -6.31 0.29
N GLY A 39 -0.41 -4.99 0.45
CA GLY A 39 -0.93 -4.34 1.64
C GLY A 39 -2.45 -4.38 1.66
N GLN A 40 -3.05 -4.39 2.85
CA GLN A 40 -4.50 -4.25 3.03
C GLN A 40 -4.87 -2.78 3.23
N PRO A 41 -6.06 -2.33 2.76
CA PRO A 41 -6.50 -0.94 2.96
C PRO A 41 -6.43 -0.48 4.42
N GLU A 42 -6.71 -1.37 5.36
CA GLU A 42 -6.69 -1.09 6.80
C GLU A 42 -5.27 -0.79 7.31
N GLU A 43 -4.21 -1.32 6.67
CA GLU A 43 -2.83 -0.99 7.01
C GLU A 43 -2.53 0.49 6.73
N VAL A 44 -2.98 1.00 5.58
CA VAL A 44 -2.87 2.43 5.24
C VAL A 44 -3.77 3.27 6.14
N ALA A 45 -5.01 2.82 6.37
CA ALA A 45 -5.97 3.54 7.20
C ALA A 45 -5.46 3.76 8.63
N ARG A 46 -4.81 2.75 9.24
CA ARG A 46 -4.21 2.89 10.57
C ARG A 46 -3.15 3.99 10.63
N VAL A 47 -2.31 4.13 9.60
CA VAL A 47 -1.31 5.20 9.51
C VAL A 47 -1.99 6.55 9.36
N VAL A 48 -3.02 6.65 8.51
CA VAL A 48 -3.81 7.89 8.36
C VAL A 48 -4.48 8.30 9.67
N VAL A 49 -5.08 7.35 10.40
CA VAL A 49 -5.72 7.59 11.70
C VAL A 49 -4.69 8.09 12.71
N PHE A 50 -3.51 7.48 12.80
CA PHE A 50 -2.42 7.96 13.65
C PHE A 50 -1.98 9.38 13.29
N LEU A 51 -1.79 9.68 12.00
CA LEU A 51 -1.37 11.02 11.58
C LEU A 51 -2.45 12.09 11.80
N ALA A 52 -3.72 11.69 11.84
CA ALA A 52 -4.84 12.57 12.15
C ALA A 52 -5.11 12.73 13.66
N SER A 53 -4.44 11.95 14.51
CA SER A 53 -4.68 11.93 15.95
C SER A 53 -3.75 12.88 16.72
N ALA A 54 -4.02 13.08 18.01
CA ALA A 54 -3.25 14.00 18.86
C ALA A 54 -1.80 13.50 19.08
N GLU A 55 -1.58 12.19 18.95
CA GLU A 55 -0.30 11.52 19.07
C GLU A 55 0.70 11.99 17.99
N ALA A 56 0.22 12.46 16.84
CA ALA A 56 1.05 13.00 15.76
C ALA A 56 1.21 14.53 15.80
N SER A 57 0.94 15.19 16.94
CA SER A 57 0.89 16.66 17.08
C SER A 57 2.12 17.46 16.63
N TYR A 58 3.28 16.80 16.45
CA TYR A 58 4.51 17.44 15.97
C TYR A 58 5.03 16.88 14.64
N ILE A 59 4.24 16.04 13.95
CA ILE A 59 4.57 15.50 12.63
C ILE A 59 3.89 16.37 11.57
N THR A 60 4.69 17.13 10.81
CA THR A 60 4.21 17.95 9.70
C THR A 60 5.22 17.99 8.56
N GLY A 61 4.74 18.14 7.32
CA GLY A 61 5.58 18.19 6.11
C GLY A 61 6.24 16.88 5.69
N ALA A 62 6.01 15.78 6.41
CA ALA A 62 6.62 14.48 6.13
C ALA A 62 5.87 13.69 5.05
N LEU A 63 6.63 13.03 4.18
CA LEU A 63 6.15 11.91 3.37
C LEU A 63 6.34 10.62 4.18
N VAL A 64 5.28 9.83 4.30
CA VAL A 64 5.29 8.58 5.07
C VAL A 64 5.01 7.42 4.11
N PRO A 65 6.06 6.71 3.64
CA PRO A 65 5.90 5.50 2.84
C PRO A 65 5.17 4.41 3.63
N VAL A 66 4.17 3.79 2.99
CA VAL A 66 3.44 2.63 3.50
C VAL A 66 3.36 1.64 2.34
N ASP A 67 4.50 1.04 2.03
CA ASP A 67 4.74 0.36 0.75
C ASP A 67 5.51 -0.96 0.91
N ALA A 68 5.65 -1.45 2.15
CA ALA A 68 6.36 -2.69 2.45
C ALA A 68 7.82 -2.73 1.92
N GLY A 69 8.47 -1.56 1.80
CA GLY A 69 9.86 -1.42 1.36
C GLY A 69 10.03 -1.32 -0.17
N TYR A 70 8.93 -1.24 -0.93
CA TYR A 70 8.95 -1.10 -2.39
C TYR A 70 9.88 0.03 -2.88
N THR A 71 9.83 1.20 -2.26
CA THR A 71 10.63 2.37 -2.65
C THR A 71 12.10 2.31 -2.23
N THR A 72 12.50 1.29 -1.47
CA THR A 72 13.88 1.16 -0.93
C THR A 72 14.71 0.06 -1.60
N MET A 73 14.13 -0.66 -2.57
CA MET A 73 14.82 -1.66 -3.39
C MET A 73 15.63 -1.05 -4.53
#